data_AF-A0A4Q3SFR1-F1
#
_entry.id   AF-A0A4Q3SFR1-F1
#
_cell.length_a   1.000
_cell.length_b   1.000
_cell.length_c   1.000
_cell.angle_alpha   90.00
_cell.angle_beta   90.00
_cell.angle_gamma   90.00
#
_symmetry.space_group_name_H-M   'P 1'
#
loop_
_entity.id
_entity.type
_entity.pdbx_description
1 polymer ?
#
loop_
_entity_poly.entity_id
_entity_poly.type
_entity_poly.pdbx_seq_one_letter_code
_entity_poly.pdbx_strand_id
1 'polypeptide(L)'
;MRSVVVTAGLALALSLAAGSANASGPEEAASKAQSSGEAAAQAKEGGKPSFVIMPIPQSNPALGNGLALAAVALYEPKGSGGVWTTGGGGLYTDTESWAAAIFQKAHFAEDRFRLTAAGGYGDMNLKFYGIGGGAGERDFSIGLNQKGIFALGQGLYRVHPNLYAGAQYRFLKVDTTLDREGPPKFPDLNLPTFELESQVSGLGPAAEYDTRDVEYGPTKGIYAQAQWLWNGDMIGSDFDYSKFTGSVNGYYGMGNGVLAWRGSLCAASDGAPFYDLCLFGQNNDLRGYETGQYRDGATWAAQAEYRHPLFWRFGAVA
;
A
#
# COMPACT_ATOMS: atom_id res chain seq x y z
N MET A 1 9.62 -24.46 25.39
CA MET A 1 10.59 -23.62 24.64
C MET A 1 9.80 -22.78 23.65
N ARG A 2 9.71 -21.46 23.88
CA ARG A 2 8.95 -20.53 23.04
C ARG A 2 9.90 -19.90 22.04
N SER A 3 9.85 -20.34 20.79
CA SER A 3 10.60 -19.73 19.69
C SER A 3 9.77 -18.58 19.13
N VAL A 4 10.18 -17.34 19.43
CA VAL A 4 9.60 -16.09 18.93
C VAL A 4 10.32 -15.75 17.64
N VAL A 5 9.74 -16.15 16.50
CA VAL A 5 10.24 -15.79 15.17
C VAL A 5 9.67 -14.42 14.80
N VAL A 6 10.53 -13.46 14.49
CA VAL A 6 10.21 -12.03 14.36
C VAL A 6 10.57 -11.50 12.97
N THR A 7 9.53 -10.92 12.36
CA THR A 7 9.42 -9.69 11.55
C THR A 7 10.56 -9.30 10.60
N ALA A 8 10.30 -9.33 9.28
CA ALA A 8 10.77 -8.28 8.37
C ALA A 8 9.94 -8.11 7.10
N GLY A 9 9.31 -6.94 6.96
CA GLY A 9 9.84 -5.85 6.11
C GLY A 9 9.55 -5.85 4.59
N LEU A 10 9.00 -6.90 3.99
CA LEU A 10 8.90 -7.02 2.53
C LEU A 10 7.72 -6.35 1.81
N ALA A 11 6.54 -6.23 2.41
CA ALA A 11 5.33 -5.83 1.67
C ALA A 11 5.16 -4.30 1.50
N LEU A 12 5.85 -3.48 2.31
CA LEU A 12 5.60 -2.03 2.32
C LEU A 12 6.36 -1.27 1.22
N ALA A 13 7.47 -1.82 0.72
CA ALA A 13 8.32 -1.18 -0.29
C ALA A 13 7.59 -0.88 -1.60
N LEU A 14 6.75 -1.83 -2.05
CA LEU A 14 6.00 -1.67 -3.29
C LEU A 14 4.65 -0.97 -3.07
N SER A 15 4.03 -1.07 -1.90
CA SER A 15 2.74 -0.42 -1.63
C SER A 15 2.85 1.10 -1.42
N LEU A 16 4.03 1.60 -1.02
CA LEU A 16 4.25 3.03 -0.76
C LEU A 16 4.50 3.84 -2.04
N ALA A 17 4.96 3.20 -3.12
CA ALA A 17 5.38 3.89 -4.35
C ALA A 17 4.57 3.51 -5.59
N ALA A 18 3.86 2.39 -5.54
CA ALA A 18 3.04 1.89 -6.62
C ALA A 18 1.72 1.42 -6.04
N GLY A 19 0.63 2.02 -6.48
CA GLY A 19 -0.66 1.36 -6.38
C GLY A 19 -0.52 -0.06 -6.93
N SER A 20 -0.78 -1.04 -6.07
CA SER A 20 -1.08 -2.42 -6.47
C SER A 20 0.10 -3.21 -7.05
N ALA A 21 0.87 -3.83 -6.18
CA ALA A 21 1.66 -5.01 -6.53
C ALA A 21 0.90 -6.27 -6.11
N ASN A 22 0.25 -6.94 -7.07
CA ASN A 22 0.03 -8.39 -7.01
C ASN A 22 -0.45 -8.96 -8.37
N ALA A 23 0.48 -9.64 -9.07
CA ALA A 23 0.15 -10.74 -9.99
C ALA A 23 1.31 -11.75 -10.14
N SER A 24 2.14 -11.91 -9.12
CA SER A 24 2.95 -13.13 -9.03
C SER A 24 2.07 -14.23 -8.45
N GLY A 25 1.98 -15.38 -9.10
CA GLY A 25 1.16 -16.50 -8.64
C GLY A 25 1.40 -16.85 -7.16
N PRO A 26 0.45 -17.56 -6.49
CA PRO A 26 0.53 -17.82 -5.04
C PRO A 26 1.86 -18.43 -4.59
N GLU A 27 2.53 -19.18 -5.47
CA GLU A 27 3.82 -19.84 -5.24
C GLU A 27 5.01 -18.86 -5.17
N GLU A 28 5.04 -17.86 -6.04
CA GLU A 28 6.17 -16.94 -6.14
C GLU A 28 6.07 -15.80 -5.11
N ALA A 29 4.84 -15.37 -4.80
CA ALA A 29 4.55 -14.48 -3.68
C ALA A 29 4.88 -15.15 -2.33
N ALA A 30 4.53 -16.43 -2.15
CA ALA A 30 4.87 -17.19 -0.95
C ALA A 30 6.39 -17.42 -0.83
N SER A 31 7.08 -17.74 -1.93
CA SER A 31 8.54 -17.93 -1.92
C SER A 31 9.30 -16.65 -1.59
N LYS A 32 8.85 -15.48 -2.09
CA LYS A 32 9.48 -14.19 -1.79
C LYS A 32 9.17 -13.71 -0.38
N ALA A 33 7.94 -13.89 0.10
CA ALA A 33 7.55 -13.62 1.49
C ALA A 33 8.29 -14.53 2.49
N GLN A 34 8.59 -15.77 2.09
CA GLN A 34 9.38 -16.69 2.89
C GLN A 34 10.87 -16.31 2.91
N SER A 35 11.47 -15.95 1.77
CA SER A 35 12.88 -15.54 1.74
C SER A 35 13.13 -14.25 2.52
N SER A 36 12.16 -13.32 2.53
CA SER A 36 12.22 -12.15 3.42
C SER A 36 12.05 -12.49 4.88
N GLY A 37 11.15 -13.42 5.21
CA GLY A 37 10.97 -13.89 6.59
C GLY A 37 12.21 -14.60 7.12
N GLU A 38 12.92 -15.33 6.27
CA GLU A 38 14.21 -15.96 6.60
C GLU A 38 15.32 -14.91 6.77
N ALA A 39 15.39 -13.92 5.87
CA ALA A 39 16.35 -12.82 5.97
C ALA A 39 16.12 -11.96 7.24
N ALA A 40 14.86 -11.77 7.64
CA ALA A 40 14.45 -11.16 8.88
C ALA A 40 15.02 -11.86 10.11
N ALA A 41 14.78 -13.17 10.16
CA ALA A 41 15.18 -14.01 11.27
C ALA A 41 16.71 -14.03 11.41
N GLN A 42 17.42 -14.08 10.28
CA GLN A 42 18.88 -14.02 10.26
C GLN A 42 19.44 -12.67 10.74
N ALA A 43 18.82 -11.55 10.34
CA ALA A 43 19.22 -10.23 10.83
C ALA A 43 19.06 -10.13 12.35
N LYS A 44 18.01 -10.75 12.88
CA LYS A 44 17.69 -10.79 14.30
C LYS A 44 18.63 -11.67 15.13
N GLU A 45 18.93 -12.88 14.65
CA GLU A 45 19.77 -13.84 15.37
C GLU A 45 21.27 -13.50 15.29
N GLY A 46 21.72 -12.91 14.18
CA GLY A 46 23.14 -12.65 13.92
C GLY A 46 23.61 -11.23 14.19
N GLY A 47 22.69 -10.26 14.37
CA GLY A 47 23.02 -8.82 14.45
C GLY A 47 23.72 -8.26 13.21
N LYS A 48 23.85 -9.04 12.13
CA LYS A 48 24.47 -8.66 10.88
C LYS A 48 23.39 -8.22 9.88
N PRO A 49 23.62 -7.16 9.10
CA PRO A 49 22.68 -6.76 8.05
C PRO A 49 22.46 -7.90 7.06
N SER A 50 21.18 -8.18 6.76
CA SER A 50 20.75 -9.08 5.71
C SER A 50 20.22 -8.29 4.53
N PHE A 51 20.59 -8.67 3.31
CA PHE A 51 20.20 -7.99 2.08
C PHE A 51 19.37 -8.93 1.21
N VAL A 52 18.23 -8.43 0.73
CA VAL A 52 17.33 -9.17 -0.14
C VAL A 52 17.07 -8.34 -1.38
N ILE A 53 17.31 -8.92 -2.55
CA ILE A 53 16.96 -8.35 -3.86
C ILE A 53 15.89 -9.23 -4.48
N MET A 54 14.82 -8.60 -4.97
CA MET A 54 13.66 -9.31 -5.50
C MET A 54 13.24 -8.72 -6.84
N PRO A 55 13.42 -9.47 -7.94
CA PRO A 55 12.64 -9.21 -9.14
C PRO A 55 11.20 -9.66 -8.89
N ILE A 56 10.22 -8.82 -9.19
CA ILE A 56 8.79 -9.06 -8.97
C ILE A 56 8.11 -8.85 -10.32
N PRO A 57 7.70 -9.92 -11.04
CA PRO A 57 6.87 -9.76 -12.22
C PRO A 57 5.55 -9.12 -11.78
N GLN A 58 5.11 -8.14 -12.56
CA GLN A 58 3.91 -7.37 -12.30
C GLN A 58 2.96 -7.56 -13.49
N SER A 59 1.69 -7.77 -13.18
CA SER A 59 0.59 -7.69 -14.14
C SER A 59 -0.56 -7.01 -13.42
N ASN A 60 -1.01 -5.87 -13.95
CA ASN A 60 -2.02 -5.05 -13.33
C ASN A 60 -2.94 -4.50 -14.42
N PRO A 61 -4.26 -4.68 -14.35
CA PRO A 61 -5.17 -4.12 -15.35
C PRO A 61 -5.02 -2.62 -15.58
N ALA A 62 -4.61 -1.86 -14.55
CA ALA A 62 -4.46 -0.40 -14.63
C ALA A 62 -3.11 0.05 -15.21
N LEU A 63 -2.03 -0.74 -15.02
CA LEU A 63 -0.65 -0.35 -15.39
C LEU A 63 -0.04 -1.25 -16.47
N GLY A 64 -0.72 -2.33 -16.86
CA GLY A 64 -0.20 -3.34 -17.76
C GLY A 64 0.78 -4.32 -17.09
N ASN A 65 1.58 -4.97 -17.93
CA ASN A 65 2.56 -5.96 -17.50
C ASN A 65 3.93 -5.31 -17.33
N GLY A 66 4.70 -5.75 -16.37
CA GLY A 66 5.98 -5.14 -16.08
C GLY A 66 6.85 -5.95 -15.15
N LEU A 67 7.95 -5.31 -14.76
CA LEU A 67 8.89 -5.84 -13.79
C LEU A 67 9.16 -4.77 -12.74
N ALA A 68 8.95 -5.14 -11.49
CA ALA A 68 9.44 -4.38 -10.36
C ALA A 68 10.74 -5.02 -9.83
N LEU A 69 11.67 -4.18 -9.39
CA LEU A 69 12.89 -4.60 -8.71
C LEU A 69 12.95 -3.91 -7.36
N ALA A 70 13.01 -4.68 -6.28
CA ALA A 70 13.15 -4.16 -4.93
C ALA A 70 14.44 -4.66 -4.29
N ALA A 71 15.13 -3.78 -3.58
CA ALA A 71 16.29 -4.08 -2.75
C ALA A 71 16.01 -3.62 -1.32
N VAL A 72 16.20 -4.52 -0.36
CA VAL A 72 15.90 -4.29 1.05
C VAL A 72 17.07 -4.74 1.91
N ALA A 73 17.47 -3.89 2.85
CA ALA A 73 18.43 -4.14 3.90
C ALA A 73 17.69 -4.25 5.25
N LEU A 74 17.91 -5.36 5.93
CA LEU A 74 17.32 -5.71 7.20
C LEU A 74 18.41 -5.77 8.26
N TYR A 75 18.25 -5.01 9.34
CA TYR A 75 19.25 -4.98 10.42
C TYR A 75 18.59 -4.58 11.74
N GLU A 76 19.13 -5.04 12.87
CA GLU A 76 18.58 -4.73 14.19
C GLU A 76 19.60 -3.97 15.03
N PRO A 77 19.47 -2.63 15.13
CA PRO A 77 20.29 -1.86 16.05
C PRO A 77 20.04 -2.26 17.50
N LYS A 78 21.07 -2.21 18.36
CA LYS A 78 20.93 -2.52 19.79
C LYS A 78 19.87 -1.62 20.44
N GLY A 79 18.96 -2.22 21.20
CA GLY A 79 17.89 -1.51 21.91
C GLY A 79 16.73 -1.03 21.02
N SER A 80 16.72 -1.37 19.72
CA SER A 80 15.61 -1.08 18.82
C SER A 80 14.34 -1.85 19.18
N GLY A 81 14.48 -3.12 19.57
CA GLY A 81 13.38 -4.06 19.82
C GLY A 81 12.66 -4.56 18.57
N GLY A 82 13.20 -4.27 17.38
CA GLY A 82 12.60 -4.63 16.11
C GLY A 82 13.55 -4.38 14.94
N VAL A 83 13.38 -5.14 13.87
CA VAL A 83 14.23 -5.07 12.67
C VAL A 83 13.97 -3.76 11.93
N TRP A 84 15.01 -2.95 11.77
CA TRP A 84 14.99 -1.82 10.85
C TRP A 84 15.02 -2.34 9.42
N THR A 85 14.24 -1.69 8.58
CA THR A 85 14.13 -2.02 7.17
C THR A 85 14.42 -0.77 6.36
N THR A 86 15.56 -0.76 5.67
CA THR A 86 15.88 0.26 4.67
C THR A 86 15.69 -0.39 3.31
N GLY A 87 15.02 0.27 2.39
CA GLY A 87 14.95 -0.29 1.04
C GLY A 87 14.54 0.73 0.01
N GLY A 88 14.51 0.24 -1.22
CA GLY A 88 14.05 0.99 -2.36
C GLY A 88 13.87 0.08 -3.55
N GLY A 89 13.27 0.62 -4.59
CA GLY A 89 13.01 -0.14 -5.79
C GLY A 89 12.42 0.72 -6.87
N GLY A 90 12.22 0.11 -8.02
CA GLY A 90 11.50 0.71 -9.12
C GLY A 90 10.66 -0.30 -9.85
N LEU A 91 9.74 0.20 -10.66
CA LEU A 91 8.90 -0.58 -11.55
C LEU A 91 8.95 0.03 -12.95
N TYR A 92 8.81 -0.83 -13.95
CA TYR A 92 8.62 -0.43 -15.34
C TYR A 92 7.63 -1.38 -16.00
N THR A 93 6.76 -0.85 -16.86
CA THR A 93 5.65 -1.58 -17.48
C THR A 93 5.57 -1.37 -19.00
N ASP A 94 4.82 -2.22 -19.68
CA ASP A 94 4.54 -2.17 -21.11
C ASP A 94 3.63 -0.99 -21.52
N THR A 95 2.95 -0.36 -20.55
CA THR A 95 2.24 0.92 -20.75
C THR A 95 3.15 2.14 -20.66
N GLU A 96 4.48 1.94 -20.64
CA GLU A 96 5.50 2.98 -20.43
C GLU A 96 5.41 3.66 -19.04
N SER A 97 4.60 3.11 -18.12
CA SER A 97 4.54 3.59 -16.73
C SER A 97 5.76 3.12 -15.95
N TRP A 98 6.35 4.02 -15.17
CA TRP A 98 7.48 3.72 -14.29
C TRP A 98 7.44 4.49 -12.98
N ALA A 99 8.03 3.92 -11.95
CA ALA A 99 8.19 4.59 -10.67
C ALA A 99 9.46 4.14 -9.97
N ALA A 100 9.99 4.97 -9.09
CA ALA A 100 11.09 4.66 -8.20
C ALA A 100 10.85 5.25 -6.82
N ALA A 101 11.22 4.51 -5.78
CA ALA A 101 11.07 4.98 -4.40
C ALA A 101 12.07 4.37 -3.45
N ILE A 102 12.19 5.03 -2.30
CA ILE A 102 12.94 4.59 -1.14
C ILE A 102 12.06 4.65 0.09
N PHE A 103 12.39 3.83 1.09
CA PHE A 103 11.70 3.83 2.36
C PHE A 103 12.63 3.40 3.50
N GLN A 104 12.23 3.80 4.70
CA GLN A 104 12.84 3.44 5.97
C GLN A 104 11.73 3.07 6.95
N LYS A 105 11.86 1.92 7.60
CA LYS A 105 11.16 1.58 8.84
C LYS A 105 12.20 1.47 9.96
N ALA A 106 11.96 2.16 11.06
CA ALA A 106 12.82 2.13 12.23
C ALA A 106 11.99 1.90 13.49
N HIS A 107 12.56 1.11 14.39
CA HIS A 107 12.01 0.78 15.70
C HIS A 107 12.95 1.32 16.78
N PHE A 108 12.41 1.98 17.80
CA PHE A 108 13.19 2.55 18.89
C PHE A 108 12.65 2.16 20.26
N ALA A 109 13.56 2.18 21.23
CA ALA A 109 13.26 2.01 22.65
C ALA A 109 12.47 0.72 22.93
N GLU A 110 12.96 -0.41 22.42
CA GLU A 110 12.32 -1.73 22.51
C GLU A 110 10.94 -1.77 21.83
N ASP A 111 10.88 -1.26 20.60
CA ASP A 111 9.69 -1.18 19.75
C ASP A 111 8.53 -0.38 20.38
N ARG A 112 8.87 0.56 21.28
CA ARG A 112 7.93 1.54 21.82
C ARG A 112 7.64 2.67 20.86
N PHE A 113 8.60 3.02 19.99
CA PHE A 113 8.40 3.99 18.92
C PHE A 113 8.66 3.33 17.58
N ARG A 114 7.78 3.58 16.61
CA ARG A 114 7.94 3.18 15.20
C ARG A 114 7.96 4.42 14.34
N LEU A 115 8.94 4.49 13.44
CA LEU A 115 9.06 5.54 12.45
C LEU A 115 9.05 4.89 11.07
N THR A 116 8.16 5.36 10.21
CA THR A 116 8.12 5.00 8.79
C THR A 116 8.32 6.28 7.98
N ALA A 117 9.27 6.27 7.06
CA ALA A 117 9.46 7.33 6.10
C ALA A 117 9.57 6.73 4.70
N ALA A 118 8.98 7.38 3.70
CA ALA A 118 9.08 6.95 2.32
C ALA A 118 8.99 8.15 1.38
N GLY A 119 9.55 8.00 0.20
CA GLY A 119 9.41 8.98 -0.86
C GLY A 119 9.85 8.43 -2.19
N GLY A 120 9.36 9.05 -3.26
CA GLY A 120 9.65 8.58 -4.60
C GLY A 120 9.06 9.48 -5.67
N TYR A 121 9.26 9.03 -6.91
CA TYR A 121 8.78 9.65 -8.12
C TYR A 121 8.12 8.60 -8.99
N GLY A 122 7.08 8.97 -9.72
CA GLY A 122 6.45 8.12 -10.72
C GLY A 122 5.98 8.92 -11.93
N ASP A 123 5.83 8.22 -13.04
CA ASP A 123 5.24 8.67 -14.29
C ASP A 123 4.36 7.53 -14.81
N MET A 124 3.05 7.73 -14.75
CA MET A 124 2.07 6.65 -14.84
C MET A 124 1.04 6.95 -15.92
N ASN A 125 0.94 6.05 -16.90
CA ASN A 125 -0.11 6.05 -17.89
C ASN A 125 -1.29 5.23 -17.36
N LEU A 126 -2.38 5.92 -17.07
CA LEU A 126 -3.58 5.41 -16.43
C LEU A 126 -4.81 5.64 -17.32
N LYS A 127 -5.88 4.92 -17.01
CA LYS A 127 -7.20 5.20 -17.54
C LYS A 127 -8.04 5.97 -16.52
N PHE A 128 -8.78 6.96 -17.01
CA PHE A 128 -9.74 7.70 -16.20
C PHE A 128 -11.16 7.44 -16.72
N TYR A 129 -11.98 6.83 -15.87
CA TYR A 129 -13.36 6.43 -16.19
C TYR A 129 -14.38 7.50 -15.79
N GLY A 130 -13.99 8.48 -14.97
CA GLY A 130 -14.84 9.49 -14.37
C GLY A 130 -14.97 9.30 -12.85
N ILE A 131 -15.87 10.07 -12.23
CA ILE A 131 -16.14 10.03 -10.79
C ILE A 131 -17.55 9.50 -10.56
N GLY A 132 -17.69 8.55 -9.63
CA GLY A 132 -18.95 7.91 -9.26
C GLY A 132 -19.07 6.47 -9.77
N GLY A 133 -19.90 5.68 -9.10
CA GLY A 133 -20.12 4.27 -9.46
C GLY A 133 -20.55 4.05 -10.92
N GLY A 134 -21.49 4.86 -11.41
CA GLY A 134 -21.96 4.77 -12.80
C GLY A 134 -20.91 5.16 -13.85
N ALA A 135 -19.88 5.93 -13.47
CA ALA A 135 -18.77 6.25 -14.35
C ALA A 135 -17.88 5.02 -14.59
N GLY A 136 -17.64 4.21 -13.56
CA GLY A 136 -16.86 2.97 -13.65
C GLY A 136 -17.58 1.81 -14.34
N GLU A 137 -18.92 1.77 -14.29
CA GLU A 137 -19.74 0.81 -15.04
C GLU A 137 -19.77 1.10 -16.54
N ARG A 138 -19.46 2.34 -16.91
CA ARG A 138 -19.39 2.77 -18.30
C ARG A 138 -18.11 2.20 -18.90
N ASP A 139 -18.25 1.38 -19.94
CA ASP A 139 -17.14 0.84 -20.73
C ASP A 139 -16.51 1.93 -21.62
N PHE A 140 -16.09 3.03 -21.00
CA PHE A 140 -15.48 4.19 -21.64
C PHE A 140 -14.53 4.88 -20.66
N SER A 141 -13.28 5.03 -21.07
CA SER A 141 -12.24 5.75 -20.34
C SER A 141 -11.46 6.67 -21.26
N ILE A 142 -10.82 7.69 -20.70
CA ILE A 142 -9.82 8.51 -21.38
C ILE A 142 -8.43 8.19 -20.84
N GLY A 143 -7.39 8.39 -21.67
CA GLY A 143 -6.01 8.25 -21.24
C GLY A 143 -5.60 9.40 -20.33
N LEU A 144 -4.82 9.07 -19.30
CA LEU A 144 -4.28 10.02 -18.33
C LEU A 144 -2.81 9.69 -18.13
N ASN A 145 -1.92 10.64 -18.38
CA ASN A 145 -0.54 10.52 -17.92
C ASN A 145 -0.36 11.38 -16.67
N GLN A 146 0.02 10.74 -15.56
CA GLN A 146 0.18 11.37 -14.26
C GLN A 146 1.58 11.11 -13.75
N LYS A 147 2.37 12.18 -13.62
CA LYS A 147 3.71 12.13 -13.06
C LYS A 147 3.79 12.96 -11.79
N GLY A 148 4.70 12.62 -10.90
CA GLY A 148 4.75 13.32 -9.63
C GLY A 148 5.72 12.77 -8.62
N ILE A 149 5.80 13.47 -7.50
CA ILE A 149 6.56 13.05 -6.32
C ILE A 149 5.60 12.78 -5.17
N PHE A 150 5.97 11.80 -4.35
CA PHE A 150 5.28 11.57 -3.08
C PHE A 150 6.30 11.52 -1.94
N ALA A 151 5.83 11.88 -0.75
CA ALA A 151 6.54 11.66 0.49
C ALA A 151 5.57 11.28 1.60
N LEU A 152 6.02 10.43 2.52
CA LEU A 152 5.26 9.99 3.68
C LEU A 152 6.19 9.96 4.90
N GLY A 153 5.70 10.45 6.03
CA GLY A 153 6.34 10.31 7.33
C GLY A 153 5.29 9.92 8.37
N GLN A 154 5.52 8.85 9.10
CA GLN A 154 4.61 8.35 10.13
C GLN A 154 5.40 8.01 11.39
N GLY A 155 4.99 8.59 12.51
CA GLY A 155 5.52 8.29 13.82
C GLY A 155 4.43 7.69 14.69
N LEU A 156 4.68 6.50 15.26
CA LEU A 156 3.77 5.81 16.15
C LEU A 156 4.43 5.50 17.49
N TYR A 157 3.65 5.60 18.56
CA TYR A 157 4.03 5.23 19.92
C TYR A 157 3.14 4.12 20.46
N ARG A 158 3.73 3.14 21.16
CA ARG A 158 3.01 2.03 21.80
C ARG A 158 2.26 2.54 23.03
N VAL A 159 0.97 2.78 22.89
CA VAL A 159 0.09 3.30 23.97
C VAL A 159 -0.47 2.18 24.86
N HIS A 160 -0.57 0.96 24.34
CA HIS A 160 -0.99 -0.24 25.05
C HIS A 160 -0.32 -1.45 24.37
N PRO A 161 -0.17 -2.63 25.03
CA PRO A 161 0.22 -3.86 24.34
C PRO A 161 -0.53 -4.04 23.02
N ASN A 162 0.24 -4.21 21.93
CA ASN A 162 -0.23 -4.40 20.56
C ASN A 162 -0.92 -3.19 19.90
N LEU A 163 -1.07 -2.07 20.60
CA LEU A 163 -1.72 -0.85 20.09
C LEU A 163 -0.73 0.31 20.02
N TYR A 164 -0.66 0.88 18.84
CA TYR A 164 0.18 2.01 18.50
C TYR A 164 -0.69 3.16 18.03
N ALA A 165 -0.33 4.37 18.45
CA ALA A 165 -0.99 5.60 18.02
C ALA A 165 0.04 6.71 17.84
N GLY A 166 -0.23 7.62 16.92
CA GLY A 166 0.65 8.74 16.65
C GLY A 166 0.13 9.57 15.49
N ALA A 167 1.03 10.07 14.66
CA ALA A 167 0.70 10.99 13.58
C ALA A 167 1.36 10.59 12.26
N GLN A 168 0.73 10.99 11.16
CA GLN A 168 1.21 10.79 9.81
C GLN A 168 1.09 12.07 9.01
N TYR A 169 2.15 12.36 8.26
CA TYR A 169 2.21 13.36 7.21
C TYR A 169 2.32 12.68 5.85
N ARG A 170 1.56 13.16 4.87
CA ARG A 170 1.60 12.71 3.48
C ARG A 170 1.74 13.93 2.58
N PHE A 171 2.57 13.84 1.56
CA PHE A 171 2.71 14.84 0.52
C PHE A 171 2.64 14.15 -0.84
N LEU A 172 1.93 14.75 -1.78
CA LEU A 172 1.80 14.29 -3.15
C LEU A 172 1.71 15.52 -4.05
N LYS A 173 2.64 15.66 -4.98
CA LYS A 173 2.58 16.65 -6.06
C LYS A 173 2.47 15.92 -7.38
N VAL A 174 1.49 16.31 -8.19
CA VAL A 174 1.15 15.63 -9.44
C VAL A 174 0.98 16.61 -10.58
N ASP A 175 1.52 16.23 -11.73
CA ASP A 175 1.30 16.86 -13.03
C ASP A 175 0.58 15.84 -13.92
N THR A 176 -0.59 16.22 -14.41
CA THR A 176 -1.54 15.37 -15.09
C THR A 176 -1.81 15.90 -16.47
N THR A 177 -1.65 15.05 -17.47
CA THR A 177 -2.02 15.33 -18.86
C THR A 177 -3.13 14.38 -19.28
N LEU A 178 -4.12 14.92 -19.98
CA LEU A 178 -5.28 14.17 -20.48
C LEU A 178 -5.09 13.88 -21.96
N ASP A 179 -5.10 12.61 -22.31
CA ASP A 179 -5.12 12.18 -23.69
C ASP A 179 -6.57 12.08 -24.18
N ARG A 180 -7.07 13.19 -24.73
CA ARG A 180 -8.39 13.26 -25.36
C ARG A 180 -8.40 14.14 -26.60
N GLU A 181 -9.14 13.69 -27.61
CA GLU A 181 -9.48 14.49 -28.78
C GLU A 181 -10.87 15.10 -28.60
N GLY A 182 -10.96 16.42 -28.50
CA GLY A 182 -12.23 17.16 -28.44
C GLY A 182 -12.82 17.37 -27.03
N PRO A 183 -14.06 17.89 -26.96
CA PRO A 183 -14.74 18.15 -25.68
C PRO A 183 -15.09 16.85 -24.94
N PRO A 184 -15.19 16.88 -23.60
CA PRO A 184 -15.51 15.69 -22.82
C PRO A 184 -16.89 15.14 -23.22
N LYS A 185 -16.93 13.84 -23.55
CA LYS A 185 -18.16 13.14 -23.95
C LYS A 185 -19.18 13.05 -22.81
N PHE A 186 -18.69 13.01 -21.57
CA PHE A 186 -19.50 12.96 -20.35
C PHE A 186 -19.02 14.01 -19.35
N PRO A 187 -19.91 14.66 -18.58
CA PRO A 187 -19.54 15.73 -17.65
C PRO A 187 -18.51 15.32 -16.58
N ASP A 188 -18.60 14.07 -16.12
CA ASP A 188 -17.75 13.46 -15.10
C ASP A 188 -16.33 13.09 -15.60
N LEU A 189 -16.07 13.27 -16.89
CA LEU A 189 -14.72 13.20 -17.48
C LEU A 189 -14.03 14.57 -17.54
N ASN A 190 -14.76 15.65 -17.22
CA ASN A 190 -14.22 16.99 -17.26
C ASN A 190 -13.51 17.31 -15.95
N LEU A 191 -12.19 17.06 -15.91
CA LEU A 191 -11.37 17.45 -14.77
C LEU A 191 -11.11 18.96 -14.77
N PRO A 192 -11.18 19.63 -13.62
CA PRO A 192 -10.82 21.03 -13.53
C PRO A 192 -9.33 21.23 -13.84
N THR A 193 -8.99 22.30 -14.56
CA THR A 193 -7.59 22.57 -14.93
C THR A 193 -6.67 22.76 -13.74
N PHE A 194 -7.20 23.29 -12.62
CA PHE A 194 -6.43 23.47 -11.39
C PHE A 194 -6.12 22.15 -10.67
N GLU A 195 -6.77 21.05 -11.03
CA GLU A 195 -6.41 19.71 -10.52
C GLU A 195 -5.28 19.06 -11.32
N LEU A 196 -4.98 19.57 -12.53
CA LEU A 196 -4.02 18.94 -13.43
C LEU A 196 -2.57 19.13 -13.00
N GLU A 197 -2.21 20.31 -12.53
CA GLU A 197 -0.91 20.58 -11.90
C GLU A 197 -1.19 21.07 -10.48
N SER A 198 -1.04 20.17 -9.50
CA SER A 198 -1.40 20.49 -8.13
C SER A 198 -0.71 19.59 -7.11
N GLN A 199 -0.75 20.01 -5.85
CA GLN A 199 -0.23 19.25 -4.73
C GLN A 199 -1.22 19.16 -3.58
N VAL A 200 -1.20 18.01 -2.90
CA VAL A 200 -1.88 17.80 -1.64
C VAL A 200 -0.88 17.44 -0.57
N SER A 201 -1.09 18.00 0.61
CA SER A 201 -0.37 17.63 1.82
C SER A 201 -1.38 17.41 2.93
N GLY A 202 -1.20 16.33 3.67
CA GLY A 202 -2.14 15.88 4.69
C GLY A 202 -1.41 15.56 5.98
N LEU A 203 -1.93 16.03 7.11
CA LEU A 203 -1.43 15.71 8.44
C LEU A 203 -2.58 15.22 9.31
N GLY A 204 -2.35 14.19 10.13
CA GLY A 204 -3.33 13.80 11.14
C GLY A 204 -2.97 12.52 11.88
N PRO A 205 -3.88 12.00 12.72
CA PRO A 205 -3.63 10.83 13.54
C PRO A 205 -3.52 9.55 12.72
N ALA A 206 -2.67 8.64 13.20
CA ALA A 206 -2.55 7.28 12.69
C ALA A 206 -2.55 6.30 13.88
N ALA A 207 -3.16 5.14 13.68
CA ALA A 207 -3.20 4.07 14.68
C ALA A 207 -3.01 2.71 14.02
N GLU A 208 -2.36 1.81 14.76
CA GLU A 208 -2.10 0.44 14.33
C GLU A 208 -2.32 -0.52 15.51
N TYR A 209 -3.04 -1.60 15.26
CA TYR A 209 -3.23 -2.70 16.20
C TYR A 209 -2.77 -4.00 15.55
N ASP A 210 -1.75 -4.63 16.12
CA ASP A 210 -1.16 -5.85 15.55
C ASP A 210 -1.00 -6.95 16.60
N THR A 211 -1.76 -8.02 16.42
CA THR A 211 -1.70 -9.24 17.23
C THR A 211 -1.35 -10.47 16.41
N ARG A 212 -0.91 -10.27 15.15
CA ARG A 212 -0.52 -11.38 14.28
C ARG A 212 0.63 -12.15 14.90
N ASP A 213 0.64 -13.45 14.65
CA ASP A 213 1.76 -14.31 15.01
C ASP A 213 3.01 -14.03 14.18
N VAL A 214 2.83 -13.82 12.88
CA VAL A 214 3.87 -13.42 11.93
C VAL A 214 3.32 -12.40 10.92
N GLU A 215 4.15 -11.48 10.46
CA GLU A 215 3.73 -10.43 9.51
C GLU A 215 3.41 -11.02 8.12
N TYR A 216 4.21 -11.99 7.68
CA TYR A 216 4.10 -12.68 6.38
C TYR A 216 3.55 -14.08 6.60
N GLY A 217 2.43 -14.40 5.94
CA GLY A 217 1.72 -15.66 6.16
C GLY A 217 1.14 -15.84 7.57
N PRO A 218 0.48 -14.82 8.17
CA PRO A 218 -0.14 -14.97 9.49
C PRO A 218 -1.14 -16.13 9.51
N THR A 219 -1.12 -16.90 10.59
CA THR A 219 -2.06 -18.01 10.81
C THR A 219 -3.12 -17.68 11.85
N LYS A 220 -2.85 -16.66 12.69
CA LYS A 220 -3.76 -16.22 13.74
C LYS A 220 -3.55 -14.75 14.09
N GLY A 221 -4.58 -14.13 14.65
CA GLY A 221 -4.53 -12.77 15.16
C GLY A 221 -5.17 -11.77 14.21
N ILE A 222 -5.02 -10.48 14.54
CA ILE A 222 -5.66 -9.37 13.86
C ILE A 222 -4.62 -8.30 13.56
N TYR A 223 -4.70 -7.71 12.37
CA TYR A 223 -3.98 -6.50 12.00
C TYR A 223 -4.95 -5.43 11.53
N ALA A 224 -5.08 -4.37 12.31
CA ALA A 224 -5.93 -3.23 11.99
C ALA A 224 -5.09 -1.94 11.93
N GLN A 225 -5.46 -1.05 11.02
CA GLN A 225 -4.79 0.22 10.83
C GLN A 225 -5.82 1.27 10.41
N ALA A 226 -5.68 2.47 10.93
CA ALA A 226 -6.56 3.59 10.65
C ALA A 226 -5.75 4.89 10.61
N GLN A 227 -6.13 5.79 9.71
CA GLN A 227 -5.57 7.13 9.61
C GLN A 227 -6.67 8.11 9.21
N TRP A 228 -6.55 9.32 9.73
CA TRP A 228 -7.36 10.46 9.32
C TRP A 228 -6.41 11.60 9.01
N LEU A 229 -6.41 12.09 7.78
CA LEU A 229 -5.58 13.19 7.33
C LEU A 229 -6.46 14.40 7.05
N TRP A 230 -6.08 15.56 7.55
CA TRP A 230 -6.60 16.84 7.09
C TRP A 230 -5.60 17.44 6.11
N ASN A 231 -6.09 17.80 4.94
CA ASN A 231 -5.35 18.48 3.89
C ASN A 231 -5.82 19.93 3.83
N GLY A 232 -4.88 20.87 3.69
CA GLY A 232 -5.21 22.28 3.54
C GLY A 232 -3.98 23.17 3.37
N ASP A 233 -4.22 24.44 3.01
CA ASP A 233 -3.18 25.41 2.66
C ASP A 233 -2.13 25.59 3.78
N MET A 234 -2.57 25.52 5.05
CA MET A 234 -1.69 25.63 6.23
C MET A 234 -0.53 24.62 6.26
N ILE A 235 -0.66 23.50 5.55
CA ILE A 235 0.37 22.47 5.44
C ILE A 235 0.90 22.33 4.00
N GLY A 236 0.55 23.25 3.10
CA GLY A 236 1.02 23.31 1.72
C GLY A 236 0.19 22.53 0.69
N SER A 237 -1.10 22.30 0.96
CA SER A 237 -2.05 21.65 0.03
C SER A 237 -2.79 22.71 -0.77
N ASP A 238 -3.00 22.48 -2.07
CA ASP A 238 -3.86 23.34 -2.91
C ASP A 238 -5.37 23.09 -2.67
N PHE A 239 -5.70 22.07 -1.87
CA PHE A 239 -7.06 21.62 -1.58
C PHE A 239 -7.30 21.49 -0.08
N ASP A 240 -8.48 21.92 0.36
CA ASP A 240 -8.99 21.77 1.72
C ASP A 240 -10.00 20.62 1.81
N TYR A 241 -9.60 19.49 2.40
CA TYR A 241 -10.46 18.32 2.61
C TYR A 241 -9.87 17.40 3.67
N SER A 242 -10.67 16.45 4.16
CA SER A 242 -10.18 15.40 5.04
C SER A 242 -10.38 14.03 4.43
N LYS A 243 -9.45 13.11 4.71
CA LYS A 243 -9.48 11.73 4.21
C LYS A 243 -9.26 10.76 5.35
N PHE A 244 -10.21 9.88 5.57
CA PHE A 244 -10.13 8.73 6.46
C PHE A 244 -9.87 7.47 5.65
N THR A 245 -8.95 6.64 6.11
CA THR A 245 -8.80 5.26 5.60
C THR A 245 -8.60 4.30 6.75
N GLY A 246 -9.31 3.18 6.72
CA GLY A 246 -9.21 2.12 7.72
C GLY A 246 -9.18 0.76 7.07
N SER A 247 -8.43 -0.17 7.64
CA SER A 247 -8.54 -1.59 7.27
C SER A 247 -8.31 -2.50 8.46
N VAL A 248 -8.89 -3.69 8.38
CA VAL A 248 -8.71 -4.76 9.36
C VAL A 248 -8.54 -6.07 8.61
N ASN A 249 -7.57 -6.88 9.06
CA ASN A 249 -7.33 -8.22 8.57
C ASN A 249 -7.39 -9.16 9.78
N GLY A 250 -8.15 -10.23 9.69
CA GLY A 250 -8.22 -11.26 10.72
C GLY A 250 -7.82 -12.61 10.17
N TYR A 251 -7.15 -13.39 11.02
CA TYR A 251 -6.65 -14.72 10.70
C TYR A 251 -7.06 -15.69 11.79
N TYR A 252 -7.63 -16.81 11.37
CA TYR A 252 -8.07 -17.87 12.27
C TYR A 252 -7.63 -19.23 11.73
N GLY A 253 -6.69 -19.86 12.41
CA GLY A 253 -6.26 -21.22 12.11
C GLY A 253 -7.39 -22.21 12.35
N MET A 254 -7.74 -22.99 11.33
CA MET A 254 -8.81 -23.98 11.36
C MET A 254 -8.29 -25.31 10.80
N GLY A 255 -8.04 -26.27 11.69
CA GLY A 255 -7.42 -27.54 11.32
C GLY A 255 -6.02 -27.32 10.71
N ASN A 256 -5.84 -27.76 9.46
CA ASN A 256 -4.61 -27.54 8.71
C ASN A 256 -4.62 -26.23 7.89
N GLY A 257 -5.73 -25.52 7.82
CA GLY A 257 -5.89 -24.29 7.03
C GLY A 257 -5.98 -23.03 7.88
N VAL A 258 -6.13 -21.89 7.20
CA VAL A 258 -6.34 -20.57 7.80
C VAL A 258 -7.50 -19.90 7.11
N LEU A 259 -8.52 -19.53 7.87
CA LEU A 259 -9.54 -18.59 7.42
C LEU A 259 -8.98 -17.18 7.59
N ALA A 260 -8.75 -16.49 6.48
CA ALA A 260 -8.33 -15.10 6.42
C ALA A 260 -9.51 -14.23 5.98
N TRP A 261 -9.68 -13.07 6.57
CA TRP A 261 -10.67 -12.09 6.12
C TRP A 261 -10.10 -10.68 6.20
N ARG A 262 -10.62 -9.79 5.38
CA ARG A 262 -10.22 -8.38 5.33
C ARG A 262 -11.45 -7.50 5.12
N GLY A 263 -11.48 -6.38 5.84
CA GLY A 263 -12.36 -5.26 5.58
C GLY A 263 -11.55 -3.99 5.36
N SER A 264 -11.96 -3.16 4.41
CA SER A 264 -11.37 -1.84 4.18
C SER A 264 -12.45 -0.77 4.00
N LEU A 265 -12.09 0.46 4.37
CA LEU A 265 -12.93 1.65 4.34
C LEU A 265 -12.08 2.84 3.89
N CYS A 266 -12.66 3.69 3.05
CA CYS A 266 -12.11 4.99 2.69
C CYS A 266 -13.26 5.99 2.64
N ALA A 267 -13.01 7.19 3.16
CA ALA A 267 -13.90 8.33 3.02
C ALA A 267 -13.07 9.60 2.83
N ALA A 268 -13.32 10.33 1.76
CA ALA A 268 -12.81 11.67 1.49
C ALA A 268 -13.98 12.65 1.55
N SER A 269 -13.81 13.76 2.24
CA SER A 269 -14.81 14.83 2.24
C SER A 269 -14.82 15.56 0.91
N ASP A 270 -15.84 16.40 0.71
CA ASP A 270 -15.88 17.35 -0.39
C ASP A 270 -14.60 18.19 -0.45
N GLY A 271 -14.20 18.59 -1.66
CA GLY A 271 -12.97 19.34 -1.91
C GLY A 271 -11.74 18.50 -2.25
N ALA A 272 -11.81 17.18 -2.11
CA ALA A 272 -10.73 16.28 -2.52
C ALA A 272 -10.55 16.28 -4.05
N PRO A 273 -9.32 16.45 -4.58
CA PRO A 273 -9.07 16.37 -6.01
C PRO A 273 -9.28 14.94 -6.51
N PHE A 274 -9.54 14.78 -7.82
CA PHE A 274 -9.87 13.48 -8.40
C PHE A 274 -8.82 12.42 -8.04
N TYR A 275 -7.52 12.75 -8.06
CA TYR A 275 -6.43 11.80 -7.79
C TYR A 275 -6.27 11.40 -6.31
N ASP A 276 -6.94 12.08 -5.37
CA ASP A 276 -6.97 11.67 -3.96
C ASP A 276 -8.37 11.27 -3.45
N LEU A 277 -9.30 10.97 -4.36
CA LEU A 277 -10.53 10.28 -4.01
C LEU A 277 -10.26 8.82 -3.57
N CYS A 278 -11.31 8.14 -3.11
CA CYS A 278 -11.25 6.74 -2.74
C CYS A 278 -11.33 5.87 -4.00
N LEU A 279 -10.30 5.06 -4.24
CA LEU A 279 -10.23 4.16 -5.39
C LEU A 279 -10.64 2.75 -4.99
N PHE A 280 -11.47 2.12 -5.81
CA PHE A 280 -11.73 0.69 -5.71
C PHE A 280 -10.63 -0.10 -6.43
N GLY A 281 -10.39 -1.34 -5.99
CA GLY A 281 -9.32 -2.19 -6.52
C GLY A 281 -7.90 -1.82 -6.06
N GLN A 282 -7.75 -0.74 -5.29
CA GLN A 282 -6.49 -0.37 -4.65
C GLN A 282 -6.17 -1.34 -3.49
N ASN A 283 -4.88 -1.60 -3.22
CA ASN A 283 -4.41 -2.37 -2.05
C ASN A 283 -4.92 -3.83 -1.93
N ASN A 284 -5.22 -4.48 -3.07
CA ASN A 284 -5.70 -5.86 -3.10
C ASN A 284 -7.02 -6.06 -2.33
N ASP A 285 -7.86 -5.02 -2.23
CA ASP A 285 -9.11 -5.06 -1.49
C ASP A 285 -10.14 -6.01 -2.14
N LEU A 286 -10.18 -6.06 -3.47
CA LEU A 286 -10.96 -7.01 -4.26
C LEU A 286 -10.20 -7.37 -5.54
N ARG A 287 -10.07 -8.67 -5.82
CA ARG A 287 -9.43 -9.18 -7.05
C ARG A 287 -10.39 -9.03 -8.24
N GLY A 288 -9.85 -8.84 -9.44
CA GLY A 288 -10.62 -8.79 -10.68
C GLY A 288 -11.15 -7.40 -11.08
N TYR A 289 -10.86 -6.37 -10.30
CA TYR A 289 -11.21 -4.98 -10.62
C TYR A 289 -9.97 -4.18 -11.04
N GLU A 290 -10.12 -3.35 -12.07
CA GLU A 290 -9.07 -2.41 -12.47
C GLU A 290 -8.99 -1.28 -11.43
N THR A 291 -7.78 -1.01 -10.92
CA THR A 291 -7.58 0.02 -9.89
C THR A 291 -7.96 1.37 -10.48
N GLY A 292 -8.87 2.08 -9.81
CA GLY A 292 -9.30 3.42 -10.22
C GLY A 292 -10.41 3.45 -11.27
N GLN A 293 -10.91 2.29 -11.72
CA GLN A 293 -12.15 2.21 -12.52
C GLN A 293 -13.33 2.79 -11.77
N TYR A 294 -13.47 2.42 -10.49
CA TYR A 294 -14.46 3.01 -9.59
C TYR A 294 -13.74 3.94 -8.62
N ARG A 295 -14.20 5.19 -8.60
CA ARG A 295 -13.61 6.27 -7.82
C ARG A 295 -14.72 7.17 -7.30
N ASP A 296 -14.72 7.41 -5.99
CA ASP A 296 -15.72 8.27 -5.36
C ASP A 296 -15.23 8.83 -4.01
N GLY A 297 -16.05 9.65 -3.36
CA GLY A 297 -15.80 10.19 -2.02
C GLY A 297 -15.83 9.12 -0.92
N ALA A 298 -16.39 7.93 -1.15
CA ALA A 298 -16.35 6.85 -0.18
C ALA A 298 -16.29 5.47 -0.84
N THR A 299 -15.54 4.56 -0.23
CA THR A 299 -15.50 3.15 -0.63
C THR A 299 -15.41 2.23 0.58
N TRP A 300 -15.90 1.01 0.42
CA TRP A 300 -15.74 -0.06 1.39
C TRP A 300 -15.62 -1.40 0.66
N ALA A 301 -14.82 -2.31 1.21
CA ALA A 301 -14.68 -3.65 0.67
C ALA A 301 -14.57 -4.68 1.80
N ALA A 302 -15.05 -5.89 1.52
CA ALA A 302 -14.89 -7.04 2.40
C ALA A 302 -14.55 -8.28 1.57
N GLN A 303 -13.60 -9.07 2.05
CA GLN A 303 -13.21 -10.33 1.43
C GLN A 303 -12.89 -11.37 2.49
N ALA A 304 -13.10 -12.64 2.15
CA ALA A 304 -12.72 -13.78 2.95
C ALA A 304 -12.08 -14.84 2.05
N GLU A 305 -11.07 -15.51 2.57
CA GLU A 305 -10.30 -16.54 1.88
C GLU A 305 -10.02 -17.68 2.86
N TYR A 306 -10.23 -18.92 2.42
CA TYR A 306 -9.76 -20.11 3.13
C TYR A 306 -8.49 -20.63 2.47
N ARG A 307 -7.37 -20.58 3.21
CA ARG A 307 -6.04 -21.00 2.76
C ARG A 307 -5.76 -22.39 3.28
N HIS A 308 -5.58 -23.36 2.39
CA HIS A 308 -5.34 -24.75 2.75
C HIS A 308 -4.02 -25.27 2.16
N PRO A 309 -3.05 -25.69 2.99
CA PRO A 309 -1.84 -26.34 2.48
C PRO A 309 -2.22 -27.70 1.87
N LEU A 310 -1.70 -28.00 0.68
CA LEU A 310 -1.96 -29.27 0.00
C LEU A 310 -0.79 -30.24 0.20
N PHE A 311 0.35 -29.96 -0.44
CA PHE A 311 1.56 -30.75 -0.30
C PHE A 311 2.78 -29.86 -0.56
N TRP A 312 3.86 -30.10 0.18
CA TRP A 312 5.09 -29.32 0.07
C TRP A 312 4.83 -27.80 0.19
N ARG A 313 5.29 -26.99 -0.78
CA ARG A 313 5.07 -25.53 -0.84
C ARG A 313 3.77 -25.13 -1.55
N PHE A 314 2.96 -26.10 -1.98
CA PHE A 314 1.70 -25.84 -2.67
C PHE A 314 0.53 -25.75 -1.69
N GLY A 315 -0.29 -24.72 -1.88
CA GLY A 315 -1.56 -24.53 -1.17
C GLY A 315 -2.68 -24.13 -2.13
N ALA A 316 -3.91 -24.35 -1.70
CA ALA A 316 -5.12 -23.87 -2.36
C ALA A 316 -5.71 -22.70 -1.57
N VAL A 317 -6.42 -21.81 -2.27
CA VAL A 317 -7.19 -20.72 -1.68
C VAL A 317 -8.58 -20.74 -2.31
N ALA A 318 -9.62 -20.58 -1.50
CA ALA A 318 -11.02 -20.47 -1.90
C ALA A 318 -11.68 -19.26 -1.26
#